data_AF-A0A959L9C0-F1
#
_entry.id   AF-A0A959L9C0-F1
#
_cell.length_a   1.000
_cell.length_b   1.000
_cell.length_c   1.000
_cell.angle_alpha   90.00
_cell.angle_beta   90.00
_cell.angle_gamma   90.00
#
_symmetry.space_group_name_H-M   'P 1'
#
loop_
_entity.id
_entity.type
_entity.pdbx_description
1 polymer ?
#
loop_
_entity_poly.entity_id
_entity_poly.type
_entity_poly.pdbx_seq_one_letter_code
_entity_poly.pdbx_strand_id
1 'polypeptide(L)'
;MSKRIRIGTRGSKLALWQANFVKYELEKNGIVADLEIIKTQGDIVQNLSFDKLEGKGFFTSELEEALSNGSVDLAVHSMKDLPTESPEHLMIAGVSSRENPADWLIIHPEHVDNSLPLGLKSGAIVGTSSNRRKAQLKYLRPDVEIRDIRGNVPTRLKKIESGEVEAGILAAAGLLRIAAPLDPFKVVKLHPREFIPAPAQ
;
A
#
# COMPACT_ATOMS: atom_id res chain seq x y z
N MET A 1 -22.91 -22.96 -19.82
CA MET A 1 -22.33 -22.63 -18.50
C MET A 1 -21.67 -21.26 -18.62
N SER A 2 -21.95 -20.31 -17.73
CA SER A 2 -21.23 -19.03 -17.74
C SER A 2 -19.75 -19.28 -17.44
N LYS A 3 -18.86 -18.71 -18.25
CA LYS A 3 -17.42 -18.83 -18.03
C LYS A 3 -17.09 -18.11 -16.71
N ARG A 4 -16.56 -18.85 -15.75
CA ARG A 4 -16.12 -18.34 -14.45
C ARG A 4 -14.79 -17.58 -14.63
N ILE A 5 -14.66 -16.44 -13.95
CA ILE A 5 -13.48 -15.58 -14.00
C ILE A 5 -12.57 -15.88 -12.80
N ARG A 6 -11.29 -16.17 -13.06
CA ARG A 6 -10.27 -16.37 -12.02
C ARG A 6 -9.51 -15.07 -11.79
N ILE A 7 -9.52 -14.58 -10.55
CA ILE A 7 -8.92 -13.32 -10.12
C ILE A 7 -7.62 -13.59 -9.38
N GLY A 8 -6.49 -13.32 -10.01
CA GLY A 8 -5.17 -13.33 -9.38
C GLY A 8 -5.03 -12.21 -8.35
N THR A 9 -4.57 -12.55 -7.15
CA THR A 9 -4.29 -11.60 -6.08
C THR A 9 -3.12 -12.04 -5.20
N ARG A 10 -2.43 -11.07 -4.59
CA ARG A 10 -1.50 -11.36 -3.48
C ARG A 10 -2.26 -11.78 -2.22
N GLY A 11 -1.56 -12.45 -1.31
CA GLY A 11 -2.11 -12.97 -0.05
C GLY A 11 -2.22 -11.97 1.11
N SER A 12 -1.79 -10.71 0.93
CA SER A 12 -1.88 -9.71 2.01
C SER A 12 -3.33 -9.31 2.29
N LYS A 13 -3.65 -8.92 3.53
CA LYS A 13 -5.01 -8.48 3.93
C LYS A 13 -5.58 -7.40 3.00
N LEU A 14 -4.75 -6.43 2.59
CA LEU A 14 -5.17 -5.36 1.69
C LEU A 14 -5.41 -5.86 0.26
N ALA A 15 -4.53 -6.72 -0.27
CA ALA A 15 -4.70 -7.29 -1.61
C ALA A 15 -5.97 -8.16 -1.69
N LEU A 16 -6.19 -9.01 -0.68
CA LEU A 16 -7.42 -9.80 -0.59
C LEU A 16 -8.67 -8.91 -0.48
N TRP A 17 -8.63 -7.80 0.26
CA TRP A 17 -9.74 -6.86 0.28
C TRP A 17 -10.00 -6.29 -1.12
N GLN A 18 -8.97 -5.88 -1.85
CA GLN A 18 -9.09 -5.31 -3.19
C GLN A 18 -9.65 -6.33 -4.19
N ALA A 19 -9.19 -7.57 -4.13
CA ALA A 19 -9.67 -8.65 -4.98
C ALA A 19 -11.13 -9.03 -4.67
N ASN A 20 -11.50 -9.07 -3.39
CA ASN A 20 -12.91 -9.28 -2.98
C ASN A 20 -13.82 -8.14 -3.43
N PHE A 21 -13.35 -6.89 -3.41
CA PHE A 21 -14.11 -5.77 -3.96
C PHE A 21 -14.41 -5.96 -5.46
N VAL A 22 -13.40 -6.33 -6.26
CA VAL A 22 -13.59 -6.59 -7.70
C VAL A 22 -14.51 -7.80 -7.93
N LYS A 23 -14.33 -8.88 -7.16
CA LYS A 23 -15.21 -10.05 -7.17
C LYS A 23 -16.66 -9.65 -6.92
N TYR A 24 -16.92 -8.86 -5.87
CA TYR A 24 -18.26 -8.38 -5.53
C TYR A 24 -18.90 -7.58 -6.68
N GLU A 25 -18.15 -6.67 -7.30
CA GLU A 25 -18.66 -5.89 -8.45
C GLU A 25 -18.96 -6.77 -9.67
N LEU A 26 -18.16 -7.80 -9.94
CA LEU A 26 -18.45 -8.78 -10.99
C LEU A 26 -19.71 -9.60 -10.69
N GLU A 27 -19.83 -10.11 -9.47
CA GLU A 27 -20.98 -10.93 -9.04
C GLU A 27 -22.29 -10.14 -9.07
N LYS A 28 -22.25 -8.85 -8.69
CA LYS A 28 -23.39 -7.92 -8.79
C LYS A 28 -23.89 -7.76 -10.23
N ASN A 29 -23.01 -7.95 -11.22
CA ASN A 29 -23.33 -7.90 -12.65
C ASN A 29 -23.59 -9.31 -13.24
N GLY A 30 -23.81 -10.33 -12.40
CA GLY A 30 -24.12 -11.69 -12.84
C GLY A 30 -22.92 -12.50 -13.34
N ILE A 31 -21.68 -12.04 -13.08
CA ILE A 31 -20.45 -12.72 -13.47
C ILE A 31 -19.91 -13.51 -12.28
N VAL A 32 -19.77 -14.83 -12.45
CA VAL A 32 -19.20 -15.70 -11.40
C VAL A 32 -17.68 -15.54 -11.39
N ALA A 33 -17.10 -15.27 -10.22
CA ALA A 33 -15.66 -15.09 -10.07
C ALA A 33 -15.08 -15.76 -8.82
N ASP A 34 -13.84 -16.26 -8.93
CA ASP A 34 -13.08 -16.87 -7.83
C ASP A 34 -11.72 -16.20 -7.66
N LEU A 35 -11.18 -16.25 -6.44
CA LEU A 35 -9.88 -15.67 -6.12
C LEU A 35 -8.80 -16.75 -6.17
N GLU A 36 -7.72 -16.45 -6.88
CA GLU A 36 -6.51 -17.27 -6.95
C GLU A 36 -5.38 -16.51 -6.24
N ILE A 37 -4.94 -17.04 -5.09
CA ILE A 37 -3.88 -16.40 -4.30
C ILE A 37 -2.52 -16.80 -4.89
N ILE A 38 -1.80 -15.82 -5.43
CA ILE A 38 -0.48 -15.99 -6.00
C ILE A 38 0.56 -15.52 -4.99
N LYS A 39 1.47 -16.43 -4.61
CA LYS A 39 2.61 -16.10 -3.75
C LYS A 39 3.65 -15.37 -4.57
N THR A 40 3.94 -14.12 -4.21
CA THR A 40 4.99 -13.32 -4.85
C THR A 40 6.31 -13.45 -4.09
N GLN A 41 7.46 -13.33 -4.78
CA GLN A 41 8.77 -13.24 -4.13
C GLN A 41 8.84 -12.07 -3.15
N GLY A 42 8.12 -10.98 -3.40
CA GLY A 42 8.00 -9.86 -2.48
C GLY A 42 7.30 -10.15 -1.16
N ASP A 43 6.53 -11.24 -1.08
CA ASP A 43 5.99 -11.74 0.19
C ASP A 43 7.00 -12.64 0.93
N ILE A 44 7.94 -13.25 0.20
CA ILE A 44 8.97 -14.17 0.71
C ILE A 44 10.22 -13.41 1.19
N VAL A 45 10.60 -12.32 0.53
CA VAL A 45 11.86 -11.59 0.78
C VAL A 45 11.60 -10.28 1.54
N GLN A 46 11.64 -10.34 2.88
CA GLN A 46 11.53 -9.15 3.73
C GLN A 46 12.90 -8.43 3.99
N ASN A 47 14.03 -9.02 3.55
CA ASN A 47 15.38 -8.69 4.03
C ASN A 47 16.36 -8.00 3.05
N LEU A 48 15.96 -7.58 1.83
CA LEU A 48 16.89 -6.95 0.85
C LEU A 48 16.63 -5.44 0.67
N SER A 49 17.66 -4.56 0.78
CA SER A 49 17.53 -3.10 0.59
C SER A 49 16.84 -2.70 -0.72
N PHE A 50 16.03 -1.63 -0.71
CA PHE A 50 15.23 -1.16 -1.85
C PHE A 50 16.14 -0.72 -2.99
N ASP A 51 17.31 -0.18 -2.64
CA ASP A 51 18.35 0.27 -3.58
C ASP A 51 18.97 -0.88 -4.39
N LYS A 52 18.72 -2.15 -4.00
CA LYS A 52 19.13 -3.34 -4.74
C LYS A 52 17.96 -4.07 -5.43
N LEU A 53 16.74 -3.53 -5.30
CA LEU A 53 15.49 -4.11 -5.80
C LEU A 53 14.82 -3.21 -6.86
N GLU A 54 15.51 -2.17 -7.36
CA GLU A 54 15.11 -1.49 -8.58
C GLU A 54 15.29 -2.45 -9.78
N GLY A 55 14.24 -3.24 -10.01
CA GLY A 55 14.01 -4.02 -11.22
C GLY A 55 12.51 -3.98 -11.53
N LYS A 56 12.16 -3.92 -12.82
CA LYS A 56 10.77 -3.97 -13.30
C LYS A 56 10.03 -5.15 -12.61
N GLY A 57 8.91 -4.85 -11.95
CA GLY A 57 7.87 -5.86 -11.68
C GLY A 57 7.93 -6.64 -10.36
N PHE A 58 8.69 -6.26 -9.33
CA PHE A 58 8.83 -7.07 -8.09
C PHE A 58 7.51 -7.48 -7.37
N PHE A 59 6.42 -6.73 -7.56
CA PHE A 59 5.09 -7.08 -7.01
C PHE A 59 4.07 -7.50 -8.08
N THR A 60 4.45 -7.45 -9.35
CA THR A 60 3.56 -7.67 -10.49
C THR A 60 3.96 -8.87 -11.33
N SER A 61 5.24 -9.27 -11.35
CA SER A 61 5.78 -10.31 -12.23
C SER A 61 5.05 -11.63 -12.15
N GLU A 62 4.74 -12.13 -10.95
CA GLU A 62 4.09 -13.44 -10.80
C GLU A 62 2.61 -13.38 -11.17
N LEU A 63 1.96 -12.22 -10.99
CA LEU A 63 0.59 -11.99 -11.42
C LEU A 63 0.52 -11.81 -12.95
N GLU A 64 1.50 -11.12 -13.53
CA GLU A 64 1.66 -10.98 -14.98
C GLU A 64 1.93 -12.34 -15.64
N GLU A 65 2.83 -13.16 -15.09
CA GLU A 65 3.08 -14.52 -15.57
C GLU A 65 1.82 -15.38 -15.51
N ALA A 66 1.06 -15.27 -14.42
CA ALA A 66 -0.20 -16.00 -14.26
C ALA A 66 -1.28 -15.56 -15.27
N LEU A 67 -1.29 -14.28 -15.66
CA LEU A 67 -2.14 -13.79 -16.74
C LEU A 67 -1.66 -14.34 -18.09
N SER A 68 -0.36 -14.23 -18.37
CA SER A 68 0.24 -14.65 -19.65
C SER A 68 0.11 -16.15 -19.90
N ASN A 69 0.21 -16.99 -18.87
CA ASN A 69 0.04 -18.44 -18.99
C ASN A 69 -1.44 -18.91 -18.89
N GLY A 70 -2.37 -17.98 -18.69
CA GLY A 70 -3.81 -18.27 -18.60
C GLY A 70 -4.24 -19.01 -17.34
N SER A 71 -3.43 -19.02 -16.28
CA SER A 71 -3.82 -19.57 -14.97
C SER A 71 -4.82 -18.68 -14.23
N VAL A 72 -4.81 -17.37 -14.50
CA VAL A 72 -5.85 -16.41 -14.08
C VAL A 72 -6.37 -15.61 -15.28
N ASP A 73 -7.58 -15.08 -15.17
CA ASP A 73 -8.23 -14.31 -16.24
C ASP A 73 -8.11 -12.79 -16.01
N LEU A 74 -7.93 -12.36 -14.77
CA LEU A 74 -7.64 -10.97 -14.39
C LEU A 74 -6.75 -10.93 -13.14
N ALA A 75 -5.99 -9.84 -12.96
CA ALA A 75 -5.22 -9.59 -11.74
C ALA A 75 -5.63 -8.25 -11.11
N VAL A 76 -5.67 -8.19 -9.78
CA VAL A 76 -6.03 -6.97 -9.03
C VAL A 76 -4.80 -6.41 -8.34
N HIS A 77 -4.51 -5.13 -8.61
CA HIS A 77 -3.37 -4.40 -8.05
C HIS A 77 -3.79 -3.10 -7.39
N SER A 78 -2.94 -2.59 -6.49
CA SER A 78 -2.93 -1.15 -6.22
C SER A 78 -2.27 -0.45 -7.40
N MET A 79 -2.95 0.51 -8.01
CA MET A 79 -2.50 1.09 -9.29
C MET A 79 -1.13 1.77 -9.21
N LYS A 80 -0.77 2.39 -8.06
CA LYS A 80 0.57 2.93 -7.81
C LYS A 80 1.71 1.91 -7.87
N ASP A 81 1.40 0.62 -7.75
CA ASP A 81 2.39 -0.46 -7.77
C ASP A 81 2.57 -1.02 -9.20
N LEU A 82 1.77 -0.57 -10.17
CA LEU A 82 1.93 -0.95 -11.57
C LEU A 82 3.06 -0.15 -12.24
N PRO A 83 3.81 -0.77 -13.17
CA PRO A 83 4.77 -0.05 -14.00
C PRO A 83 4.08 0.98 -14.89
N THR A 84 4.81 2.00 -15.33
CA THR A 84 4.32 3.02 -16.26
C THR A 84 4.09 2.48 -17.66
N GLU A 85 4.86 1.47 -18.06
CA GLU A 85 4.69 0.73 -19.31
C GLU A 85 3.93 -0.56 -19.01
N SER A 86 2.84 -0.81 -19.76
CA SER A 86 2.16 -2.10 -19.66
C SER A 86 3.04 -3.20 -20.25
N PRO A 87 3.09 -4.40 -19.63
CA PRO A 87 3.76 -5.55 -20.23
C PRO A 87 3.15 -5.90 -21.60
N GLU A 88 3.96 -6.52 -22.46
CA GLU A 88 3.51 -6.97 -23.76
C GLU A 88 2.31 -7.93 -23.60
N HIS A 89 1.27 -7.72 -24.40
CA HIS A 89 0.02 -8.50 -24.37
C HIS A 89 -0.85 -8.38 -23.12
N LEU A 90 -0.49 -7.52 -22.15
CA LEU A 90 -1.34 -7.19 -21.01
C LEU A 90 -1.84 -5.75 -21.11
N MET A 91 -3.01 -5.50 -20.54
CA MET A 91 -3.61 -4.16 -20.49
C MET A 91 -4.33 -3.93 -19.17
N ILE A 92 -4.47 -2.65 -18.79
CA ILE A 92 -5.38 -2.26 -17.71
C ILE A 92 -6.81 -2.36 -18.24
N ALA A 93 -7.52 -3.41 -17.84
CA ALA A 93 -8.89 -3.67 -18.27
C ALA A 93 -9.93 -2.75 -17.58
N GLY A 94 -9.58 -2.17 -16.42
CA GLY A 94 -10.48 -1.29 -15.69
C GLY A 94 -9.81 -0.62 -14.50
N VAL A 95 -10.38 0.51 -14.08
CA VAL A 95 -9.93 1.27 -12.91
C VAL A 95 -11.16 1.52 -12.03
N SER A 96 -11.06 1.19 -10.74
CA SER A 96 -12.15 1.42 -9.79
C SER A 96 -12.25 2.88 -9.37
N SER A 97 -13.38 3.24 -8.75
CA SER A 97 -13.51 4.54 -8.09
C SER A 97 -12.38 4.76 -7.10
N ARG A 98 -11.80 5.96 -7.14
CA ARG A 98 -10.64 6.30 -6.32
C ARG A 98 -11.04 6.45 -4.86
N GLU A 99 -10.30 5.78 -3.98
CA GLU A 99 -10.38 5.98 -2.53
C GLU A 99 -9.59 7.22 -2.11
N ASN A 100 -9.66 7.62 -0.84
CA ASN A 100 -8.87 8.72 -0.27
C ASN A 100 -7.37 8.60 -0.66
N PRO A 101 -6.85 9.54 -1.48
CA PRO A 101 -5.49 9.45 -2.00
C PRO A 101 -4.45 9.97 -1.00
N ALA A 102 -4.87 10.54 0.13
CA ALA A 102 -3.96 11.15 1.10
C ALA A 102 -3.00 10.13 1.74
N ASP A 103 -1.86 10.64 2.19
CA ASP A 103 -1.05 9.97 3.19
C ASP A 103 -1.45 10.43 4.58
N TRP A 104 -1.49 9.51 5.54
CA TRP A 104 -1.71 9.81 6.95
C TRP A 104 -0.44 9.51 7.74
N LEU A 105 -0.10 10.42 8.64
CA LEU A 105 0.94 10.22 9.65
C LEU A 105 0.27 9.58 10.88
N ILE A 106 0.76 8.41 11.26
CA ILE A 106 0.29 7.62 12.40
C ILE A 106 1.34 7.73 13.49
N ILE A 107 1.00 8.36 14.61
CA ILE A 107 1.93 8.72 15.68
C ILE A 107 1.64 7.87 16.91
N HIS A 108 2.69 7.29 17.50
CA HIS A 108 2.60 6.62 18.78
C HIS A 108 2.19 7.62 19.88
N PRO A 109 1.23 7.31 20.77
CA PRO A 109 0.69 8.28 21.75
C PRO A 109 1.74 9.00 22.58
N GLU A 110 2.81 8.31 22.96
CA GLU A 110 3.89 8.88 23.78
C GLU A 110 4.75 9.92 23.03
N HIS A 111 4.62 10.02 21.71
CA HIS A 111 5.37 10.93 20.87
C HIS A 111 4.53 12.06 20.26
N VAL A 112 3.31 12.23 20.75
CA VAL A 112 2.45 13.35 20.38
C VAL A 112 2.91 14.63 21.07
N ASP A 113 2.99 15.71 20.30
CA ASP A 113 3.13 17.08 20.80
C ASP A 113 2.33 18.02 19.89
N ASN A 114 1.12 18.40 20.32
CA ASN A 114 0.23 19.24 19.53
C ASN A 114 0.71 20.69 19.40
N SER A 115 1.74 21.11 20.12
CA SER A 115 2.33 22.45 19.99
C SER A 115 3.29 22.56 18.80
N LEU A 116 3.73 21.41 18.27
CA LEU A 116 4.68 21.33 17.15
C LEU A 116 3.98 20.99 15.82
N PRO A 117 4.59 21.35 14.68
CA PRO A 117 4.03 21.01 13.37
C PRO A 117 3.84 19.50 13.23
N LEU A 118 2.71 19.11 12.62
CA LEU A 118 2.27 17.71 12.49
C LEU A 118 2.00 16.97 13.82
N GLY A 119 1.95 17.67 14.96
CA GLY A 119 1.58 17.07 16.24
C GLY A 119 2.59 16.05 16.78
N LEU A 120 3.86 16.14 16.36
CA LEU A 120 4.91 15.14 16.62
C LEU A 120 6.08 15.78 17.37
N LYS A 121 6.61 15.11 18.39
CA LYS A 121 7.80 15.56 19.15
C LYS A 121 9.01 15.86 18.25
N SER A 122 9.89 16.76 18.70
CA SER A 122 11.14 17.08 18.03
C SER A 122 12.07 15.86 17.98
N GLY A 123 12.76 15.64 16.87
CA GLY A 123 13.73 14.55 16.73
C GLY A 123 13.14 13.13 16.66
N ALA A 124 11.81 13.00 16.54
CA ALA A 124 11.16 11.69 16.45
C ALA A 124 11.57 10.90 15.20
N ILE A 125 11.64 9.58 15.31
CA ILE A 125 11.92 8.62 14.25
C ILE A 125 10.63 8.28 13.52
N VAL A 126 10.57 8.64 12.24
CA VAL A 126 9.42 8.37 11.37
C VAL A 126 9.74 7.26 10.37
N GLY A 127 8.93 6.20 10.42
CA GLY A 127 9.02 5.04 9.54
C GLY A 127 8.43 5.30 8.15
N THR A 128 9.28 5.29 7.12
CA THR A 128 8.86 5.22 5.71
C THR A 128 10.01 4.82 4.79
N SER A 129 9.75 3.93 3.84
CA SER A 129 10.70 3.58 2.77
C SER A 129 10.43 4.26 1.42
N SER A 130 9.44 5.15 1.35
CA SER A 130 9.16 5.89 0.12
C SER A 130 9.99 7.17 0.03
N ASN A 131 10.89 7.27 -0.95
CA ASN A 131 11.68 8.49 -1.18
C ASN A 131 10.82 9.76 -1.34
N ARG A 132 9.66 9.65 -2.00
CA ARG A 132 8.66 10.74 -2.09
C ARG A 132 8.25 11.24 -0.70
N ARG A 133 7.93 10.32 0.21
CA ARG A 133 7.52 10.67 1.58
C ARG A 133 8.70 11.21 2.39
N LYS A 134 9.90 10.65 2.21
CA LYS A 134 11.11 11.11 2.89
C LYS A 134 11.42 12.57 2.57
N ALA A 135 11.42 12.91 1.28
CA ALA A 135 11.71 14.27 0.81
C ALA A 135 10.69 15.30 1.36
N GLN A 136 9.40 15.01 1.24
CA GLN A 136 8.34 15.92 1.71
C GLN A 136 8.33 16.05 3.23
N LEU A 137 8.56 14.94 3.96
CA LEU A 137 8.65 15.00 5.42
C LEU A 137 9.85 15.82 5.87
N LYS A 138 11.02 15.65 5.26
CA LYS A 138 12.21 16.45 5.57
C LYS A 138 12.04 17.93 5.27
N TYR A 139 11.25 18.27 4.25
CA TYR A 139 10.89 19.66 3.99
C TYR A 139 10.02 20.25 5.11
N LEU A 140 9.01 19.52 5.58
CA LEU A 140 8.08 19.99 6.62
C LEU A 140 8.66 19.93 8.04
N ARG A 141 9.51 18.94 8.30
CA ARG A 141 10.10 18.62 9.60
C ARG A 141 11.57 18.23 9.40
N PRO A 142 12.49 19.19 9.23
CA PRO A 142 13.91 18.89 9.02
C PRO A 142 14.54 18.09 10.18
N ASP A 143 14.00 18.27 11.38
CA ASP A 143 14.48 17.72 12.65
C ASP A 143 14.19 16.22 12.84
N VAL A 144 13.17 15.66 12.18
CA VAL A 144 12.78 14.25 12.41
C VAL A 144 13.79 13.28 11.81
N GLU A 145 14.07 12.18 12.50
CA GLU A 145 14.85 11.09 11.94
C GLU A 145 13.95 10.21 11.05
N ILE A 146 14.51 9.64 9.98
CA ILE A 146 13.74 8.78 9.08
C ILE A 146 14.36 7.40 9.07
N ARG A 147 13.53 6.38 9.34
CA ARG A 147 13.93 4.98 9.30
C ARG A 147 13.12 4.23 8.26
N ASP A 148 13.79 3.32 7.54
CA ASP A 148 13.10 2.43 6.63
C ASP A 148 12.28 1.40 7.41
N ILE A 149 10.99 1.27 7.07
CA ILE A 149 10.12 0.23 7.60
C ILE A 149 9.46 -0.55 6.47
N ARG A 150 9.33 -1.86 6.69
CA ARG A 150 8.80 -2.82 5.72
C ARG A 150 7.66 -3.64 6.30
N GLY A 151 7.08 -4.46 5.43
CA GLY A 151 5.91 -5.26 5.70
C GLY A 151 4.62 -4.60 5.19
N ASN A 152 3.53 -5.35 5.30
CA ASN A 152 2.20 -4.89 4.96
C ASN A 152 1.68 -3.88 6.02
N VAL A 153 0.49 -3.33 5.80
CA VAL A 153 -0.10 -2.31 6.69
C VAL A 153 -0.15 -2.78 8.16
N PRO A 154 -0.68 -3.98 8.50
CA PRO A 154 -0.62 -4.50 9.86
C PRO A 154 0.78 -4.58 10.46
N THR A 155 1.77 -5.09 9.71
CA THR A 155 3.16 -5.18 10.20
C THR A 155 3.71 -3.80 10.52
N ARG A 156 3.44 -2.80 9.68
CA ARG A 156 3.91 -1.42 9.91
C ARG A 156 3.24 -0.76 11.12
N LEU A 157 1.95 -0.99 11.33
CA LEU A 157 1.25 -0.49 12.52
C LEU A 157 1.84 -1.11 13.80
N LYS A 158 2.14 -2.41 13.78
CA LYS A 158 2.81 -3.08 14.91
C LYS A 158 4.19 -2.48 15.23
N LYS A 159 4.96 -2.08 14.21
CA LYS A 159 6.26 -1.41 14.41
C LYS A 159 6.12 -0.05 15.09
N ILE A 160 5.03 0.67 14.81
CA ILE A 160 4.72 1.94 15.48
C ILE A 160 4.26 1.66 16.91
N GLU A 161 3.37 0.67 17.09
CA GLU A 161 2.87 0.23 18.39
C GLU A 161 3.98 -0.25 19.33
N SER A 162 4.99 -0.95 18.81
CA SER A 162 6.11 -1.46 19.60
C SER A 162 7.20 -0.44 19.87
N GLY A 163 7.09 0.79 19.34
CA GLY A 163 8.13 1.82 19.43
C GLY A 163 9.39 1.51 18.61
N GLU A 164 9.33 0.64 17.59
CA GLU A 164 10.47 0.49 16.65
C GLU A 164 10.70 1.79 15.86
N VAL A 165 9.60 2.53 15.64
CA VAL A 165 9.54 3.91 15.17
C VAL A 165 8.46 4.65 15.94
N GLU A 166 8.64 5.95 16.18
CA GLU A 166 7.70 6.76 16.95
C GLU A 166 6.50 7.25 16.13
N ALA A 167 6.63 7.25 14.81
CA ALA A 167 5.53 7.46 13.88
C ALA A 167 5.77 6.72 12.56
N GLY A 168 4.75 6.60 11.73
CA GLY A 168 4.89 6.09 10.36
C GLY A 168 3.91 6.75 9.40
N ILE A 169 4.30 6.82 8.12
CA ILE A 169 3.43 7.37 7.07
C ILE A 169 2.83 6.23 6.24
N LEU A 170 1.50 6.15 6.20
CA LEU A 170 0.74 5.13 5.47
C LEU A 170 -0.32 5.78 4.56
N ALA A 171 -0.70 5.07 3.49
CA ALA A 171 -1.75 5.58 2.60
C ALA A 171 -3.12 5.41 3.28
N ALA A 172 -3.94 6.48 3.27
CA ALA A 172 -5.27 6.48 3.86
C ALA A 172 -6.14 5.34 3.31
N ALA A 173 -6.13 5.16 1.97
CA ALA A 173 -6.87 4.09 1.31
C ALA A 173 -6.54 2.69 1.86
N GLY A 174 -5.26 2.41 2.14
CA GLY A 174 -4.86 1.11 2.68
C GLY A 174 -5.37 0.87 4.10
N LEU A 175 -5.37 1.91 4.93
CA LEU A 175 -5.87 1.88 6.30
C LEU A 175 -7.39 1.71 6.35
N LEU A 176 -8.11 2.50 5.54
CA LEU A 176 -9.58 2.50 5.48
C LEU A 176 -10.13 1.16 4.99
N ARG A 177 -9.59 0.65 3.88
CA ARG A 177 -10.05 -0.61 3.26
C ARG A 177 -9.99 -1.79 4.23
N ILE A 178 -8.91 -1.92 4.99
CA ILE A 178 -8.75 -3.06 5.89
C ILE A 178 -9.32 -2.83 7.29
N ALA A 179 -10.02 -1.71 7.50
CA ALA A 179 -10.46 -1.21 8.80
C ALA A 179 -9.34 -1.34 9.85
N ALA A 180 -8.20 -0.70 9.56
CA ALA A 180 -7.04 -0.76 10.45
C ALA A 180 -7.40 -0.21 11.85
N PRO A 181 -6.96 -0.86 12.95
CA PRO A 181 -7.22 -0.39 14.30
C PRO A 181 -6.38 0.87 14.58
N LEU A 182 -6.98 2.04 14.38
CA LEU A 182 -6.30 3.33 14.50
C LEU A 182 -6.53 4.02 15.85
N ASP A 183 -7.49 3.55 16.65
CA ASP A 183 -7.84 4.13 17.96
C ASP A 183 -6.65 4.28 18.92
N PRO A 184 -5.66 3.36 18.95
CA PRO A 184 -4.48 3.51 19.80
C PRO A 184 -3.52 4.63 19.37
N PHE A 185 -3.71 5.25 18.20
CA PHE A 185 -2.72 6.18 17.63
C PHE A 185 -3.30 7.59 17.46
N LYS A 186 -2.41 8.59 17.46
CA LYS A 186 -2.76 9.90 16.92
C LYS A 186 -2.62 9.86 15.40
N VAL A 187 -3.72 10.14 14.70
CA VAL A 187 -3.75 10.18 13.23
C VAL A 187 -3.77 11.61 12.74
N VAL A 188 -2.78 11.98 11.94
CA VAL A 188 -2.71 13.28 11.26
C VAL A 188 -2.94 13.07 9.76
N LYS A 189 -4.05 13.62 9.27
CA LYS A 189 -4.46 13.52 7.87
C LYS A 189 -3.72 14.60 7.07
N LEU A 190 -2.72 14.21 6.28
CA LEU A 190 -1.94 15.17 5.49
C LEU A 190 -2.75 15.57 4.26
N HIS A 191 -2.91 16.87 4.04
CA HIS A 191 -3.70 17.34 2.90
C HIS A 191 -2.99 17.02 1.58
N PRO A 192 -3.67 16.43 0.56
CA PRO A 192 -3.02 15.99 -0.68
C PRO A 192 -2.34 17.08 -1.52
N ARG A 193 -2.62 18.36 -1.25
CA ARG A 193 -1.94 19.49 -1.90
C ARG A 193 -0.69 19.96 -1.17
N GLU A 194 -0.52 19.57 0.09
CA GLU A 194 0.63 19.92 0.93
C GLU A 194 1.60 18.75 1.07
N PHE A 195 1.05 17.53 1.07
CA PHE A 195 1.81 16.29 1.03
C PHE A 195 1.33 15.47 -0.17
N ILE A 196 1.96 15.73 -1.32
CA ILE A 196 1.59 15.20 -2.63
C ILE A 196 1.65 13.67 -2.62
N PRO A 197 0.53 12.96 -2.93
CA PRO A 197 0.46 11.50 -2.99
C PRO A 197 1.36 10.89 -4.07
N ALA A 198 1.52 9.56 -4.03
CA ALA A 198 2.09 8.87 -5.17
C ALA A 198 1.13 8.93 -6.38
N PRO A 199 1.65 8.92 -7.62
CA PRO A 199 0.82 8.69 -8.80
C PRO A 199 -0.03 7.44 -8.59
N ALA A 200 -1.33 7.54 -8.90
CA ALA A 200 -2.29 6.46 -8.76
C ALA A 200 -2.39 5.81 -7.36
N GLN A 201 -2.05 6.57 -6.30
CA GLN A 201 -2.33 6.17 -4.91
C GLN A 201 -3.83 5.99 -4.65
#